data_AF-E2A6R3-F1
#
_entry.id   AF-E2A6R3-F1
#
_cell.length_a   1.000
_cell.length_b   1.000
_cell.length_c   1.000
_cell.angle_alpha   90.00
_cell.angle_beta   90.00
_cell.angle_gamma   90.00
#
_symmetry.space_group_name_H-M   'P 1'
#
loop_
_entity.id
_entity.type
_entity.pdbx_description
1 polymer ?
#
loop_
_entity_poly.entity_id
_entity_poly.type
_entity_poly.pdbx_seq_one_letter_code
_entity_poly.pdbx_strand_id
1 'polypeptide(L)'
;KNIELINKARDNGVVIICFPPHTTHRLQPLDVGFMKPLSSYYDIETRNWLRNNPGKVITSYQIVQLFTQAFVKAATIQTAL
;
A
#
# COMPACT_ATOMS: atom_id res chain seq x y z
N LYS A 1 -22.32 15.06 16.73
CA LYS A 1 -22.02 15.83 15.51
C LYS A 1 -22.06 17.33 15.86
N ASN A 2 -21.03 18.11 15.55
CA ASN A 2 -20.96 19.53 15.92
C ASN A 2 -21.66 20.39 14.85
N ILE A 3 -22.82 20.95 15.18
CA ILE A 3 -23.67 21.71 14.25
C ILE A 3 -23.08 23.10 13.96
N GLU A 4 -22.45 23.73 14.95
CA GLU A 4 -21.82 25.06 14.79
C GLU A 4 -20.71 25.03 13.74
N LEU A 5 -19.87 23.98 13.78
CA LEU A 5 -18.81 23.77 12.79
C LEU A 5 -19.39 23.61 11.37
N ILE A 6 -20.46 22.85 11.20
CA ILE A 6 -21.10 22.62 9.90
C ILE A 6 -21.67 23.92 9.34
N ASN A 7 -22.35 24.72 10.17
CA ASN A 7 -22.92 25.99 9.75
C ASN A 7 -21.82 26.99 9.37
N LYS A 8 -20.78 27.11 10.21
CA LYS A 8 -19.64 27.98 9.90
C LYS A 8 -18.95 27.59 8.59
N ALA A 9 -18.79 26.29 8.31
CA ALA A 9 -18.23 25.83 7.05
C ALA A 9 -19.13 26.21 5.86
N ARG A 10 -20.46 26.02 5.98
CA ARG A 10 -21.42 26.40 4.94
C ARG A 10 -21.38 27.91 4.64
N ASP A 11 -21.38 28.74 5.68
CA ASP A 11 -21.38 30.20 5.56
C ASP A 11 -20.10 30.74 4.88
N ASN A 12 -19.00 29.99 4.98
CA ASN A 12 -17.71 30.33 4.35
C ASN A 12 -17.47 29.55 3.04
N GLY A 13 -18.46 28.83 2.51
CA GLY A 13 -18.32 28.05 1.27
C GLY A 13 -17.36 26.85 1.38
N VAL A 14 -17.07 26.37 2.60
CA VAL A 14 -16.21 25.23 2.86
C VAL A 14 -17.01 23.93 2.82
N VAL A 15 -16.58 22.97 1.99
CA VAL A 15 -17.16 21.63 1.92
C VAL A 15 -16.42 20.69 2.87
N ILE A 16 -17.13 20.15 3.87
CA ILE A 16 -16.57 19.13 4.78
C ILE A 16 -16.81 17.75 4.17
N ILE A 17 -15.72 17.04 3.86
CA ILE A 17 -15.76 15.64 3.41
C ILE A 17 -15.50 14.74 4.61
N CYS A 18 -16.35 13.73 4.79
CA CYS A 18 -16.15 12.69 5.79
C CYS A 18 -16.00 11.35 5.10
N PHE A 19 -14.85 10.70 5.27
CA PHE A 19 -14.63 9.37 4.74
C PHE A 19 -15.34 8.33 5.61
N PRO A 20 -15.87 7.24 5.00
CA PRO A 20 -16.41 6.13 5.77
C PRO A 20 -15.35 5.59 6.74
N PRO A 21 -15.76 5.13 7.94
CA PRO A 21 -14.83 4.59 8.91
C PRO A 21 -14.05 3.40 8.34
N HIS A 22 -12.83 3.19 8.86
CA HIS A 22 -11.93 2.07 8.48
C HIS A 22 -11.51 2.04 7.00
N THR A 23 -11.53 3.16 6.28
CA THR A 23 -11.11 3.24 4.87
C THR A 23 -9.71 3.81 4.65
N THR A 24 -8.97 4.14 5.70
CA THR A 24 -7.60 4.66 5.62
C THR A 24 -6.69 3.83 4.71
N HIS A 25 -6.70 2.49 4.87
CA HIS A 25 -5.95 1.54 4.03
C HIS A 25 -6.33 1.54 2.53
N ARG A 26 -7.49 2.11 2.17
CA ARG A 26 -7.96 2.27 0.78
C ARG A 26 -7.80 3.68 0.24
N LEU A 27 -7.59 4.65 1.11
CA LEU A 27 -7.54 6.06 0.75
C LEU A 27 -6.12 6.61 0.81
N GLN A 28 -5.21 5.99 1.57
CA GLN A 28 -3.81 6.38 1.60
C GLN A 28 -3.15 6.00 0.27
N PRO A 29 -2.74 6.99 -0.55
CA PRO A 29 -2.18 6.72 -1.87
C PRO A 29 -0.93 5.85 -1.79
N LEU A 30 -0.15 5.99 -0.72
CA LEU A 30 1.00 5.12 -0.42
C LEU A 30 0.60 3.66 -0.23
N ASP A 31 -0.44 3.41 0.56
CA ASP A 31 -0.88 2.04 0.88
C ASP A 31 -1.42 1.32 -0.35
N VAL A 32 -2.22 2.03 -1.14
CA VAL A 32 -2.87 1.43 -2.32
C VAL A 32 -1.93 1.39 -3.52
N GLY A 33 -1.17 2.46 -3.76
CA GLY A 33 -0.34 2.63 -4.95
C GLY A 33 1.02 1.97 -4.82
N PHE A 34 1.59 1.89 -3.62
CA PHE A 34 2.93 1.35 -3.45
C PHE A 34 2.96 0.09 -2.57
N MET A 35 2.40 0.14 -1.35
CA MET A 35 2.55 -0.96 -0.38
C MET A 35 1.80 -2.22 -0.83
N LYS A 36 0.60 -2.08 -1.39
CA LYS A 36 -0.17 -3.22 -1.91
C LYS A 36 0.54 -3.92 -3.09
N PRO A 37 1.01 -3.21 -4.14
CA PRO A 37 1.85 -3.83 -5.17
C PRO A 37 3.14 -4.44 -4.63
N LEU A 38 3.84 -3.75 -3.71
CA LEU A 38 5.07 -4.24 -3.10
C LEU A 38 4.87 -5.59 -2.40
N SER A 39 3.84 -5.70 -1.55
CA SER A 39 3.49 -6.96 -0.89
C SER A 39 3.21 -8.07 -1.91
N SER A 40 2.45 -7.75 -2.95
CA SER A 40 2.06 -8.71 -3.99
C SER A 40 3.27 -9.23 -4.79
N TYR A 41 4.18 -8.34 -5.16
CA TYR A 41 5.42 -8.70 -5.87
C TYR A 41 6.37 -9.48 -4.97
N TYR A 42 6.49 -9.12 -3.70
CA TYR A 42 7.31 -9.87 -2.76
C TYR A 42 6.80 -11.30 -2.56
N ASP A 43 5.47 -11.50 -2.48
CA ASP A 43 4.88 -12.84 -2.44
C ASP A 43 5.18 -13.65 -3.72
N ILE A 44 5.28 -12.99 -4.88
CA ILE A 44 5.65 -13.64 -6.13
C ILE A 44 7.12 -14.05 -6.11
N GLU A 45 8.04 -13.16 -5.72
CA GLU A 45 9.48 -13.46 -5.69
C GLU A 45 9.79 -14.56 -4.67
N THR A 46 9.17 -14.52 -3.49
CA THR A 46 9.32 -15.58 -2.47
C THR A 46 8.80 -16.93 -2.97
N ARG A 47 7.63 -16.97 -3.62
CA ARG A 47 7.10 -18.21 -4.22
C ARG A 47 8.00 -18.74 -5.33
N ASN A 48 8.53 -17.87 -6.19
CA ASN A 48 9.46 -18.26 -7.25
C ASN A 48 10.76 -18.84 -6.68
N TRP A 49 11.31 -18.20 -5.65
CA TRP A 49 12.53 -18.67 -5.00
C TRP A 49 12.33 -20.06 -4.38
N LEU A 50 11.22 -20.29 -3.67
CA LEU A 50 10.90 -21.57 -3.06
C LEU A 50 10.70 -22.69 -4.10
N ARG A 51 10.06 -22.38 -5.23
CA ARG A 51 9.91 -23.34 -6.35
C ARG A 51 11.26 -23.74 -6.95
N ASN A 52 12.18 -22.79 -7.08
CA ASN A 52 13.52 -23.02 -7.63
C ASN A 52 14.49 -23.62 -6.61
N ASN A 53 14.13 -23.66 -5.33
CA ASN A 53 14.97 -24.18 -4.25
C ASN A 53 14.18 -25.19 -3.37
N PRO A 54 13.81 -26.36 -3.92
CA PRO A 54 13.04 -27.36 -3.17
C PRO A 54 13.73 -27.76 -1.86
N GLY A 55 12.95 -27.82 -0.78
CA GLY A 55 13.44 -28.23 0.55
C GLY A 55 14.25 -27.17 1.29
N LYS A 56 14.46 -25.98 0.72
CA LYS A 56 15.13 -24.85 1.41
C LYS A 56 14.11 -23.87 1.96
N VAL A 57 14.48 -23.19 3.05
CA VAL A 57 13.71 -22.10 3.65
C VAL A 57 14.36 -20.76 3.30
N ILE A 58 13.54 -19.71 3.22
CA ILE A 58 14.03 -18.34 3.06
C ILE A 58 14.62 -17.90 4.40
N THR A 59 15.87 -17.46 4.38
CA THR A 59 16.56 -16.91 5.55
C THR A 59 16.78 -15.41 5.36
N SER A 60 17.29 -14.72 6.39
CA SER A 60 17.64 -13.30 6.32
C SER A 60 18.57 -12.94 5.17
N TYR A 61 19.42 -13.89 4.72
CA TYR A 61 20.30 -13.71 3.57
C TYR A 61 19.55 -13.49 2.25
N GLN A 62 18.38 -14.10 2.07
CA GLN A 62 17.60 -13.98 0.85
C GLN A 62 16.57 -12.85 0.91
N ILE A 63 16.13 -12.44 2.11
CA ILE A 63 15.11 -11.39 2.29
C ILE A 63 15.48 -10.12 1.52
N VAL A 64 16.72 -9.64 1.68
CA VAL A 64 17.18 -8.41 1.01
C VAL A 64 17.07 -8.53 -0.50
N GLN A 65 17.55 -9.64 -1.08
CA GLN A 65 17.51 -9.86 -2.51
C GLN A 65 16.07 -9.91 -3.06
N LEU A 66 15.20 -10.69 -2.42
CA LEU A 66 13.80 -10.84 -2.85
C LEU A 66 13.03 -9.52 -2.67
N PHE A 67 13.31 -8.79 -1.59
CA PHE A 67 12.71 -7.49 -1.34
C PHE A 67 13.15 -6.48 -2.39
N THR A 68 14.45 -6.39 -2.72
CA THR A 68 14.94 -5.47 -3.74
C THR A 68 14.30 -5.75 -5.10
N GLN A 69 14.14 -7.02 -5.49
CA GLN A 69 13.46 -7.39 -6.73
C GLN A 69 12.00 -6.95 -6.76
N ALA A 70 11.27 -7.16 -5.66
CA ALA A 70 9.89 -6.70 -5.52
C ALA A 70 9.77 -5.17 -5.48
N PHE A 71 10.70 -4.50 -4.80
CA PHE A 71 10.75 -3.05 -4.65
C PHE A 71 10.92 -2.35 -5.99
N VAL A 72 11.87 -2.80 -6.82
CA VAL A 72 12.10 -2.22 -8.15
C VAL A 72 10.85 -2.35 -9.04
N LYS A 73 10.09 -3.44 -8.91
CA LYS A 73 8.81 -3.61 -9.64
C LYS A 73 7.70 -2.70 -9.08
N ALA A 74 7.64 -2.53 -7.77
CA ALA A 74 6.65 -1.69 -7.09
C ALA A 74 6.91 -0.19 -7.27
N ALA A 75 8.17 0.23 -7.42
CA ALA A 75 8.57 1.62 -7.58
C ALA A 75 8.57 2.08 -9.04
N THR A 76 7.46 1.85 -9.76
CA THR A 76 7.32 2.22 -11.17
C THR A 76 6.12 3.14 -11.40
N ILE A 77 6.08 3.82 -12.54
CA ILE A 77 4.93 4.68 -12.91
C ILE A 77 3.65 3.84 -13.03
N GLN A 78 3.77 2.55 -13.37
CA GLN A 78 2.62 1.66 -13.57
C GLN A 78 1.81 1.41 -12.29
N THR A 79 2.42 1.55 -11.12
CA THR A 79 1.79 1.37 -9.81
C THR A 79 1.36 2.69 -9.18
N ALA A 80 1.72 3.84 -9.77
CA ALA A 80 1.31 5.14 -9.27
C ALA A 80 -0.22 5.32 -9.36
N LEU A 81 -0.82 5.88 -8.30
CA LEU A 81 -2.23 6.24 -8.19
C LEU A 81 -2.43 7.75 -8.30
#